data_AF-A0A0C2BH48-F1
#
_entry.id   AF-A0A0C2BH48-F1
#
_cell.length_a   1.000
_cell.length_b   1.000
_cell.length_c   1.000
_cell.angle_alpha   90.00
_cell.angle_beta   90.00
_cell.angle_gamma   90.00
#
_symmetry.space_group_name_H-M   'P 1'
#
loop_
_entity.id
_entity.type
_entity.pdbx_description
1 polymer ?
#
loop_
_entity_poly.entity_id
_entity_poly.type
_entity_poly.pdbx_seq_one_letter_code
_entity_poly.pdbx_strand_id
1 'polypeptide(L)' 'MSPLSLCAREPRVPAERLVAEMVPPPRFDSVRFATYVPDPRQPSQSEAVTVLSAFAAGLDDRRGSGAARVSGGGLR' A
#
# COMPACT_ATOMS: atom_id res chain seq x y z
N MET A 1 10.15 -40.71 7.42
CA MET A 1 10.40 -39.63 6.44
C MET A 1 10.56 -38.35 7.24
N SER A 2 11.75 -37.76 7.27
CA SER A 2 11.98 -36.50 8.00
C SER A 2 11.47 -35.31 7.19
N PRO A 3 10.89 -34.28 7.82
CA PRO A 3 10.40 -33.11 7.11
C PRO A 3 11.54 -32.36 6.43
N LEU A 4 11.30 -31.92 5.19
CA LEU A 4 12.26 -31.11 4.43
C LEU A 4 12.54 -29.79 5.13
N SER A 5 13.81 -29.41 5.20
CA SER A 5 14.26 -28.11 5.71
C SER A 5 13.65 -26.95 4.91
N LEU A 6 13.18 -25.92 5.60
CA LEU A 6 12.68 -24.69 4.97
C LEU A 6 13.77 -23.96 4.17
N CYS A 7 15.02 -24.03 4.63
CA CYS A 7 16.16 -23.39 3.96
C CYS A 7 16.52 -24.07 2.63
N ALA A 8 16.01 -25.28 2.37
CA ALA A 8 16.20 -25.98 1.10
C ALA A 8 15.13 -25.62 0.05
N ARG A 9 14.17 -24.75 0.38
CA ARG A 9 13.12 -24.32 -0.54
C ARG A 9 13.57 -23.10 -1.34
N GLU A 10 13.33 -23.10 -2.64
CA GLU A 10 13.55 -21.96 -3.52
C GLU A 10 12.22 -21.52 -4.15
N PRO A 11 11.41 -20.70 -3.47
CA PRO A 11 10.16 -20.21 -4.03
C PRO A 11 10.43 -19.27 -5.21
N ARG A 12 9.87 -19.60 -6.38
CA ARG A 12 9.88 -18.70 -7.54
C ARG A 12 8.58 -17.90 -7.58
N VAL A 13 8.70 -16.57 -7.59
CA VAL A 13 7.57 -15.66 -7.75
C VAL A 13 7.65 -15.05 -9.15
N PRO A 14 6.67 -15.31 -10.04
CA PRO A 14 6.64 -14.71 -11.37
C PRO A 14 6.63 -13.17 -11.30
N ALA A 15 7.25 -12.51 -12.27
CA ALA A 15 7.34 -11.05 -12.30
C ALA A 15 5.97 -10.38 -12.34
N GLU A 16 5.02 -10.97 -13.07
CA GLU A 16 3.64 -10.49 -13.21
C GLU A 16 2.92 -10.49 -11.87
N ARG A 17 3.22 -11.49 -11.02
CA ARG A 17 2.68 -11.57 -9.66
C ARG A 17 3.26 -10.49 -8.75
N LEU A 18 4.57 -10.22 -8.85
CA LEU A 18 5.20 -9.12 -8.10
C LEU A 18 4.59 -7.76 -8.48
N VAL A 19 4.32 -7.55 -9.77
CA VAL A 19 3.67 -6.34 -10.26
C VAL A 19 2.22 -6.25 -9.77
N ALA A 20 1.46 -7.34 -9.83
CA ALA A 20 0.07 -7.38 -9.36
C ALA A 20 -0.04 -7.15 -7.84
N GLU A 21 0.98 -7.52 -7.07
CA GLU A 21 1.06 -7.30 -5.63
C GLU A 21 1.53 -5.88 -5.25
N MET A 22 1.79 -4.98 -6.21
CA MET A 22 2.05 -3.56 -5.97
C MET A 22 0.77 -2.76 -5.59
N VAL A 23 -0.05 -3.34 -4.72
CA VAL A 23 -1.21 -2.71 -4.11
C VAL A 23 -1.06 -2.75 -2.59
N PRO A 24 -1.56 -1.74 -1.86
CA PRO A 24 -1.58 -1.78 -0.41
C PRO A 24 -2.27 -3.08 0.08
N PRO A 25 -1.70 -3.80 1.05
CA PRO A 25 -2.36 -4.98 1.61
C PRO A 25 -3.78 -4.66 2.13
N PRO A 26 -4.74 -5.59 2.07
CA PRO A 26 -6.15 -5.32 2.43
C PRO A 26 -6.38 -4.69 3.81
N ARG A 27 -5.51 -4.97 4.78
CA ARG A 27 -5.55 -4.36 6.11
C ARG A 27 -5.36 -2.83 6.12
N PHE A 28 -4.85 -2.27 5.03
CA PHE A 28 -4.67 -0.83 4.84
C PHE A 28 -5.77 -0.21 3.98
N ASP A 29 -6.77 -0.96 3.55
CA ASP A 29 -7.82 -0.47 2.63
C ASP A 29 -8.63 0.69 3.25
N SER A 30 -8.98 0.56 4.53
CA SER A 30 -9.80 1.54 5.25
C SER A 30 -8.99 2.56 6.06
N VAL A 31 -7.66 2.47 6.11
CA VAL A 31 -6.87 3.36 6.97
C VAL A 31 -6.76 4.76 6.36
N ARG A 32 -7.06 5.79 7.16
CA ARG A 32 -6.96 7.19 6.74
C ARG A 32 -6.31 8.00 7.85
N PHE A 33 -5.70 9.13 7.51
CA PHE A 33 -5.25 10.09 8.54
C PHE A 33 -6.42 10.57 9.41
N ALA A 34 -7.61 10.75 8.82
CA ALA A 34 -8.82 11.16 9.54
C ALA A 34 -9.31 10.14 10.59
N THR A 35 -8.91 8.87 10.48
CA THR A 35 -9.28 7.82 11.45
C THR A 35 -8.16 7.54 12.46
N TYR A 36 -7.03 8.24 12.39
CA TYR A 36 -5.93 8.07 13.32
C TYR A 36 -6.20 8.87 14.60
N VAL A 37 -6.04 8.21 15.76
CA VAL A 37 -6.21 8.84 17.08
C VAL A 37 -4.82 8.97 17.73
N PRO A 38 -4.25 10.19 17.78
CA PRO A 38 -2.94 10.39 18.40
C PRO A 38 -2.98 10.13 19.91
N ASP A 39 -1.91 9.56 20.45
CA ASP A 39 -1.66 9.53 21.90
C ASP A 39 -1.29 10.94 22.38
N PRO A 40 -2.06 11.56 23.30
CA PRO A 40 -1.77 12.90 23.82
C PRO A 40 -0.39 13.02 24.49
N ARG A 41 0.19 11.91 24.94
CA ARG A 41 1.53 11.88 25.55
C ARG A 41 2.66 11.86 24.53
N GLN A 42 2.33 11.79 23.23
CA GLN A 42 3.28 11.73 22.13
C GLN A 42 2.96 12.81 21.09
N PRO A 43 3.35 14.08 21.33
CA PRO A 43 3.00 15.20 20.44
C PRO A 43 3.45 15.01 18.98
N SER A 44 4.54 14.27 18.77
CA SER A 44 5.05 13.93 17.44
C SER A 44 4.05 13.14 16.58
N GLN A 45 3.09 12.43 17.19
CA GLN A 45 2.05 11.73 16.45
C GLN A 45 1.10 12.71 15.75
N SER A 46 0.62 13.74 16.45
CA SER A 46 -0.23 14.79 15.87
C SER A 46 0.52 15.60 14.82
N GLU A 47 1.80 15.88 15.06
CA GLU A 47 2.68 16.54 14.09
C GLU A 47 2.82 15.70 12.81
N ALA A 48 3.08 14.39 12.94
CA ALA A 48 3.18 13.49 11.81
C ALA A 48 1.87 13.44 11.00
N VAL A 49 0.71 13.35 11.65
CA VAL A 49 -0.60 13.41 10.96
C VAL A 49 -0.74 14.70 10.17
N THR A 50 -0.34 15.84 10.74
CA THR A 50 -0.45 17.16 10.09
C THR A 50 0.44 17.23 8.85
N VAL A 51 1.73 16.92 9.00
CA VAL A 51 2.72 16.98 7.92
C VAL A 51 2.36 16.02 6.78
N LEU A 52 2.01 14.78 7.12
CA LEU A 52 1.72 13.75 6.12
C LEU A 52 0.38 13.99 5.41
N SER A 53 -0.62 14.56 6.10
CA SER A 53 -1.89 14.95 5.47
C SER A 53 -1.70 16.07 4.44
N ALA A 54 -0.91 17.09 4.79
CA ALA A 54 -0.58 18.18 3.86
C ALA A 54 0.20 17.68 2.64
N PHE A 55 1.16 16.77 2.85
CA PHE A 55 1.88 16.13 1.76
C PHE A 55 0.95 15.34 0.83
N ALA A 56 0.03 14.55 1.40
CA ALA A 56 -0.92 13.74 0.64
C ALA A 56 -1.88 14.59 -0.19
N ALA A 57 -2.37 15.72 0.35
CA ALA A 57 -3.20 16.66 -0.41
C ALA A 57 -2.49 17.16 -1.68
N GLY A 58 -1.18 17.46 -1.58
CA GLY A 58 -0.38 17.85 -2.74
C GLY A 58 -0.07 16.72 -3.73
N LEU A 59 -0.36 15.46 -3.40
CA LEU A 59 -0.28 14.35 -4.37
C LEU A 59 -1.53 14.25 -5.23
N ASP A 60 -2.71 14.55 -4.67
CA ASP A 60 -3.97 14.47 -5.41
C ASP A 60 -4.07 15.56 -6.48
N ASP A 61 -3.52 16.75 -6.22
CA ASP A 61 -3.38 17.81 -7.22
C ASP A 61 -2.49 17.40 -8.41
N ARG A 62 -1.53 16.49 -8.20
CA ARG A 62 -0.64 15.94 -9.24
C ARG A 62 -1.23 14.71 -9.94
N ARG A 63 -2.19 14.03 -9.30
CA ARG A 63 -2.79 12.77 -9.76
C ARG A 63 -3.79 12.95 -10.91
N GLY A 64 -4.12 14.20 -11.27
CA GLY A 64 -4.83 14.52 -12.52
C GLY A 64 -4.06 14.19 -13.81
N SER A 65 -2.78 13.84 -13.73
CA SER A 65 -1.90 13.59 -14.89
C SER A 65 -1.62 12.10 -15.19
N GLY A 66 -1.88 11.17 -14.26
CA GLY A 66 -1.33 9.80 -14.36
C GLY A 66 -2.25 8.60 -14.17
N ALA A 67 -3.51 8.78 -13.76
CA ALA A 67 -4.39 7.66 -13.43
C ALA A 67 -5.54 7.50 -14.45
N ALA A 68 -5.21 7.28 -15.73
CA ALA A 68 -6.19 6.90 -16.74
C ALA A 68 -6.06 5.42 -17.12
N ARG A 69 -6.92 4.61 -16.48
CA ARG A 69 -7.60 3.42 -17.02
C ARG A 69 -6.74 2.22 -17.43
N VAL A 70 -6.70 1.19 -16.59
CA VAL A 70 -6.78 -0.20 -17.08
C VAL A 70 -8.26 -0.57 -17.14
N SER A 71 -8.88 -0.34 -18.30
CA SER A 71 -10.18 -0.92 -18.60
C SER A 71 -9.96 -2.39 -18.90
N GLY A 72 -10.44 -3.27 -18.03
CA GLY A 72 -10.60 -4.69 -18.34
C GLY A 72 -11.62 -4.84 -19.47
N GLY A 73 -11.13 -4.95 -20.70
CA GLY A 73 -11.92 -5.28 -21.88
C GLY A 73 -11.72 -6.74 -22.23
N GLY A 74 -12.74 -7.56 -22.04
CA GLY A 74 -12.75 -8.94 -22.49
C GLY A 74 -12.76 -9.02 -24.02
N LEU A 75 -12.10 -10.04 -24.56
CA LEU A 75 -12.46 -10.60 -25.84
C LEU A 75 -11.97 -12.06 -25.90
N ARG A 76 -12.97 -12.94 -26.07
CA ARG A 76 -13.00 -14.20 -26.83
C ARG A 76 -11.79 -15.13 -26.82
#